data_AF-A0A949E2S8-F1
#
_entry.id   AF-A0A949E2S8-F1
#
_cell.length_a   1.000
_cell.length_b   1.000
_cell.length_c   1.000
_cell.angle_alpha   90.00
_cell.angle_beta   90.00
_cell.angle_gamma   90.00
#
_symmetry.space_group_name_H-M   'P 1'
#
loop_
_entity.id
_entity.type
_entity.pdbx_description
1 polymer ?
#
loop_
_entity_poly.entity_id
_entity_poly.type
_entity_poly.pdbx_seq_one_letter_code
_entity_poly.pdbx_strand_id
1 'polypeptide(L)'
;MNAELSPFRLPPFALRLLPALFLLPLLGGCGGSRLVEIGGAVTYDGQPVQKGTIAFLPSDGNGPTAAAIIAEGKYTVKVAPGPKQVKIEGYKIVG
;
A
#
# COMPACT_ATOMS: atom_id res chain seq x y z
N MET A 1 24.41 51.02 36.04
CA MET A 1 23.95 51.76 34.86
C MET A 1 23.13 50.80 34.04
N ASN A 2 21.89 51.18 33.76
CA ASN A 2 20.72 50.31 33.75
C ASN A 2 20.19 50.18 32.32
N ALA A 3 19.56 49.04 32.04
CA ALA A 3 18.69 48.67 30.91
C ALA A 3 18.47 49.68 29.77
N GLU A 4 18.81 49.26 28.54
CA GLU A 4 18.18 49.70 27.29
C GLU A 4 18.14 48.48 26.34
N LEU A 5 17.37 47.44 26.70
CA LEU A 5 16.96 46.42 25.73
C LEU A 5 15.99 47.11 24.78
N SER A 6 16.46 47.34 23.54
CA SER A 6 15.68 48.00 22.50
C SER A 6 14.35 47.26 22.28
N PRO A 7 13.21 47.98 22.26
CA PRO A 7 11.92 47.39 21.97
C PRO A 7 11.88 47.08 20.48
N PHE A 8 12.14 45.83 20.11
CA PHE A 8 11.88 45.30 18.78
C PHE A 8 10.36 45.41 18.55
N ARG A 9 9.93 46.55 18.01
CA ARG A 9 8.56 46.80 17.60
C ARG A 9 8.25 45.89 16.42
N LEU A 10 7.72 44.71 16.73
CA LEU A 10 7.16 43.79 15.75
C LEU A 10 5.99 44.50 15.02
N PRO A 11 6.00 44.58 13.69
CA PRO A 11 4.90 45.17 12.95
C PRO A 11 3.63 44.32 13.13
N PRO A 12 2.42 44.93 13.23
CA PRO A 12 1.17 44.19 13.42
C PRO A 12 0.85 43.22 12.25
N PHE A 13 1.57 43.36 11.14
CA PHE A 13 1.50 42.47 9.98
C PHE A 13 2.28 41.16 10.15
N ALA A 14 3.39 41.15 10.90
CA ALA A 14 4.15 39.93 11.19
C ALA A 14 3.40 38.99 12.16
N LEU A 15 2.56 39.56 13.03
CA LEU A 15 1.71 38.80 13.95
C LEU A 15 0.51 38.12 13.27
N ARG A 16 0.10 38.60 12.08
CA ARG A 16 -1.02 38.03 11.30
C ARG A 16 -0.64 36.89 10.37
N LEU A 17 0.65 36.72 10.05
CA LEU A 17 1.17 35.65 9.19
C LEU A 17 1.63 34.41 9.98
N LEU A 18 1.76 34.51 11.30
CA LEU A 18 2.13 33.42 12.20
C LEU A 18 1.18 32.20 12.21
N PRO A 19 -0.17 32.33 12.11
CA PRO A 19 -1.06 31.18 12.18
C PRO A 19 -1.16 30.40 10.86
N ALA A 20 -0.74 31.00 9.73
CA ALA A 20 -0.80 30.36 8.42
C ALA A 20 0.30 29.29 8.22
N LEU A 21 1.46 29.46 8.86
CA LEU A 21 2.58 28.54 8.74
C LEU A 21 2.41 27.28 9.63
N PHE A 22 1.57 27.35 10.67
CA PHE A 22 1.35 26.25 11.62
C PHE A 22 0.30 25.23 11.15
N LEU A 23 -0.46 25.52 10.08
CA LEU A 23 -1.45 24.60 9.50
C LEU A 23 -0.89 23.67 8.40
N LEU A 24 0.36 23.85 7.97
CA LEU A 24 0.96 23.05 6.89
C LEU A 24 1.22 21.55 7.17
N PRO A 25 1.40 21.04 8.41
CA PRO A 25 1.76 19.63 8.58
C PRO A 25 0.56 18.65 8.46
N LEU A 26 -0.67 19.13 8.29
CA LEU A 26 -1.88 18.29 8.22
C LEU A 26 -2.10 17.61 6.85
N LEU A 27 -1.33 17.96 5.83
CA LEU A 27 -1.41 17.34 4.50
C LEU A 27 -0.53 16.07 4.37
N GLY A 28 0.16 15.69 5.44
CA GLY A 28 1.00 14.50 5.50
C GLY A 28 0.22 13.19 5.70
N GLY A 29 -0.33 12.65 4.61
CA GLY A 29 -0.25 11.22 4.32
C GLY A 29 -1.27 10.26 4.95
N CYS A 30 -2.30 9.92 4.17
CA CYS A 30 -2.94 8.59 4.24
C CYS A 30 -2.83 7.94 2.85
N GLY A 31 -1.62 7.48 2.51
CA GLY A 31 -1.29 6.99 1.17
C GLY A 31 -0.55 5.65 1.17
N GLY A 32 -0.59 4.89 2.26
CA GLY A 32 0.05 3.58 2.34
C GLY A 32 -0.92 2.49 1.90
N SER A 33 -0.73 1.92 0.71
CA SER A 33 -1.33 0.63 0.38
C SER A 33 -0.72 -0.41 1.32
N ARG A 34 -1.45 -0.77 2.39
CA ARG A 34 -1.00 -1.75 3.37
C ARG A 34 -1.08 -3.14 2.75
N LEU A 35 -0.09 -3.48 1.94
CA LEU A 35 0.03 -4.82 1.34
C LEU A 35 0.32 -5.84 2.44
N VAL A 36 -0.37 -6.97 2.39
CA VAL A 36 -0.19 -8.11 3.29
C VAL A 36 0.36 -9.27 2.48
N GLU A 37 1.40 -9.93 2.98
CA GLU A 37 1.92 -11.15 2.39
C GLU A 37 1.02 -12.34 2.75
N ILE A 38 0.59 -13.07 1.72
CA ILE A 38 -0.19 -14.30 1.86
C ILE A 38 0.49 -15.42 1.06
N GLY A 39 0.35 -16.64 1.54
CA GLY A 39 0.79 -17.83 0.84
C GLY A 39 -0.24 -18.95 0.94
N GLY A 40 -0.17 -19.90 0.02
CA GLY A 40 -1.10 -21.01 -0.04
C GLY A 40 -0.62 -22.15 -0.92
N ALA A 41 -1.42 -23.21 -0.95
CA ALA A 41 -1.19 -24.38 -1.80
C ALA A 41 -2.26 -24.48 -2.89
N VAL A 42 -1.87 -24.89 -4.09
CA VAL A 42 -2.74 -25.08 -5.25
C VAL A 42 -2.61 -26.53 -5.72
N THR A 43 -3.76 -27.21 -5.78
CA THR A 43 -3.86 -28.59 -6.24
C THR A 43 -4.92 -28.72 -7.33
N TYR A 44 -4.75 -29.71 -8.21
CA TYR A 44 -5.69 -30.11 -9.24
C TYR A 44 -5.75 -31.63 -9.25
N ASP A 45 -6.95 -32.21 -9.14
CA ASP A 45 -7.17 -33.66 -8.98
C ASP A 45 -6.31 -34.30 -7.87
N GLY A 46 -6.14 -33.58 -6.75
CA GLY A 46 -5.33 -34.02 -5.62
C GLY A 46 -3.81 -33.95 -5.84
N GLN A 47 -3.33 -33.53 -7.01
CA GLN A 47 -1.92 -33.33 -7.30
C GLN A 47 -1.52 -31.85 -7.24
N PRO A 48 -0.33 -31.50 -6.72
CA PRO A 48 0.18 -30.13 -6.78
C PRO A 48 0.29 -29.62 -8.21
N VAL A 49 -0.12 -28.37 -8.44
CA VAL A 49 0.07 -27.72 -9.74
C VAL A 49 1.54 -27.36 -9.89
N GLN A 50 2.24 -28.03 -10.80
CA GLN A 50 3.70 -27.91 -10.89
C GLN A 50 4.18 -26.55 -11.40
N LYS A 51 3.47 -25.99 -12.36
CA LYS A 51 3.67 -24.63 -12.89
C LYS A 51 2.33 -23.98 -13.15
N GLY A 52 2.20 -22.70 -12.82
CA GLY A 52 0.98 -21.95 -13.06
C GLY A 52 1.11 -20.49 -12.67
N THR A 53 0.01 -19.76 -12.75
CA THR A 53 -0.12 -18.41 -12.21
C THR A 53 -1.37 -18.29 -11.35
N ILE A 54 -1.30 -17.42 -10.35
CA ILE A 54 -2.44 -17.02 -9.52
C ILE A 54 -2.56 -15.51 -9.52
N ALA A 55 -3.77 -14.99 -9.71
CA ALA A 55 -4.07 -13.57 -9.70
C ALA A 55 -5.20 -13.23 -8.74
N PHE A 56 -5.05 -12.13 -8.01
CA PHE A 56 -6.00 -11.57 -7.07
C PHE A 56 -6.49 -10.23 -7.62
N LEU A 57 -7.68 -10.24 -8.21
CA LEU A 57 -8.32 -9.07 -8.79
C LEU A 57 -9.29 -8.46 -7.78
N PRO A 58 -9.38 -7.11 -7.66
CA PRO A 58 -10.40 -6.48 -6.83
C PRO A 58 -11.80 -6.77 -7.38
N SER A 59 -12.67 -7.43 -6.60
CA SER A 59 -14.03 -7.77 -7.07
C SER A 59 -14.98 -6.57 -7.08
N ASP A 60 -14.66 -5.54 -6.32
CA ASP A 60 -15.39 -4.26 -6.24
C ASP A 60 -14.82 -3.20 -7.20
N GLY A 61 -13.81 -3.55 -8.00
CA GLY A 61 -13.09 -2.62 -8.88
C GLY A 61 -12.16 -1.65 -8.15
N ASN A 62 -12.05 -1.73 -6.82
CA ASN A 62 -11.25 -0.82 -6.02
C ASN A 62 -9.93 -1.46 -5.57
N GLY A 63 -8.82 -0.77 -5.86
CA GLY A 63 -7.48 -1.16 -5.41
C GLY A 63 -6.70 -1.99 -6.43
N PRO A 64 -5.47 -2.39 -6.07
CA PRO A 64 -4.55 -3.01 -7.02
C PRO A 64 -4.85 -4.51 -7.23
N THR A 65 -4.53 -4.97 -8.44
CA THR A 65 -4.35 -6.39 -8.76
C THR A 65 -2.99 -6.87 -8.28
N ALA A 66 -2.92 -8.11 -7.78
CA ALA A 66 -1.67 -8.78 -7.44
C ALA A 66 -1.61 -10.15 -8.12
N ALA A 67 -0.44 -10.59 -8.54
CA ALA A 67 -0.26 -11.90 -9.15
C ALA A 67 1.05 -12.55 -8.71
N ALA A 68 1.10 -13.87 -8.73
CA ALA A 68 2.29 -14.65 -8.44
C ALA A 68 2.37 -15.91 -9.30
N ILE A 69 3.58 -16.46 -9.43
CA ILE A 69 3.81 -17.75 -10.04
C ILE A 69 3.50 -18.86 -9.02
N ILE A 70 2.85 -19.91 -9.49
CA ILE A 70 2.71 -21.16 -8.76
C ILE A 70 3.88 -22.06 -9.15
N ALA A 71 4.66 -22.48 -8.16
CA ALA A 71 5.74 -23.43 -8.32
C ALA A 71 5.57 -24.57 -7.31
N GLU A 72 5.57 -25.82 -7.78
CA GLU A 72 5.43 -27.01 -6.92
C GLU A 72 4.18 -26.94 -6.02
N GLY A 73 3.08 -26.42 -6.58
CA GLY A 73 1.81 -26.24 -5.90
C GLY A 73 1.83 -25.15 -4.81
N LYS A 74 2.84 -24.29 -4.72
CA LYS A 74 2.90 -23.21 -3.73
C LYS A 74 2.98 -21.84 -4.38
N TYR A 75 2.47 -20.83 -3.69
CA TYR A 75 2.61 -19.42 -4.07
C TYR A 75 2.78 -18.54 -2.83
N THR A 76 3.43 -17.40 -3.03
CA THR A 76 3.51 -16.30 -2.06
C THR A 76 3.30 -14.99 -2.80
N VAL A 77 2.44 -14.11 -2.29
CA VAL A 77 2.09 -12.85 -2.94
C VAL A 77 1.73 -11.78 -1.92
N LYS A 78 2.02 -10.51 -2.24
CA LYS A 78 1.61 -9.35 -1.44
C LYS A 78 0.33 -8.77 -2.02
N VAL A 79 -0.73 -8.71 -1.24
CA VAL A 79 -2.07 -8.32 -1.68
C VAL A 79 -2.61 -7.22 -0.77
N ALA A 80 -3.28 -6.23 -1.35
CA ALA A 80 -4.03 -5.26 -0.57
C ALA A 80 -5.29 -5.91 0.04
N PRO A 81 -5.63 -5.62 1.31
CA PRO A 81 -6.88 -6.08 1.93
C PRO A 81 -8.11 -5.66 1.14
N GLY A 82 -9.20 -6.41 1.28
CA GLY A 82 -10.47 -6.16 0.61
C GLY A 82 -10.98 -7.38 -0.14
N PRO A 83 -12.19 -7.31 -0.72
CA PRO A 83 -12.78 -8.41 -1.44
C PRO A 83 -12.03 -8.64 -2.77
N LYS A 84 -11.64 -9.89 -3.03
CA LYS A 84 -10.86 -10.28 -4.20
C LYS A 84 -11.52 -11.44 -4.95
N GLN A 85 -11.50 -11.37 -6.28
CA GLN A 85 -11.70 -12.52 -7.15
C GLN A 85 -10.35 -13.19 -7.39
N VAL A 86 -10.28 -14.51 -7.18
CA VAL A 86 -9.06 -15.30 -7.36
C VAL A 86 -9.15 -16.06 -8.69
N LYS A 87 -8.15 -15.87 -9.55
CA LYS A 87 -8.01 -16.57 -10.83
C LYS A 87 -6.74 -17.43 -10.78
N ILE A 88 -6.87 -18.71 -11.11
CA ILE A 88 -5.78 -19.69 -11.11
C ILE A 88 -5.67 -20.30 -12.51
N GLU A 89 -4.46 -20.30 -13.07
CA GLU A 89 -4.14 -20.95 -14.35
C GLU A 89 -3.00 -21.94 -14.14
N GLY A 90 -3.27 -23.24 -14.35
CA GLY A 90 -2.26 -24.30 -14.27
C GLY A 90 -1.75 -24.70 -15.65
N TYR A 91 -0.46 -25.01 -15.76
CA TYR A 91 0.19 -25.47 -16.99
C TYR A 91 0.59 -26.94 -16.86
N LYS A 92 0.15 -27.77 -17.79
CA LYS A 92 0.57 -29.18 -17.93
C LYS A 92 1.36 -29.32 -19.22
N ILE A 93 2.64 -29.70 -19.13
CA ILE A 93 3.42 -30.06 -20.31
C ILE A 93 2.97 -31.46 -20.72
N VAL A 94 2.33 -31.56 -21.88
CA VAL A 94 2.06 -32.83 -22.56
C VAL A 94 3.16 -33.02 -23.60
N GLY A 95 4.04 -33.97 -23.34
CA GLY A 95 5.05 -34.44 -24.29
C GLY A 95 4.56 -35.64 -25.07
#